data_AF-A0A1U7NMY0-F1
#
_entry.id   AF-A0A1U7NMY0-F1
#
_cell.length_a   1.000
_cell.length_b   1.000
_cell.length_c   1.000
_cell.angle_alpha   90.00
_cell.angle_beta   90.00
_cell.angle_gamma   90.00
#
_symmetry.space_group_name_H-M   'P 1'
#
loop_
_entity.id
_entity.type
_entity.pdbx_description
1 polymer ?
#
loop_
_entity_poly.entity_id
_entity_poly.type
_entity_poly.pdbx_seq_one_letter_code
_entity_poly.pdbx_strand_id
1 'polypeptide(L)' 'MKPTQFSGFLLVNLLVCLLIGYWLDTWFHTKPIFIVVLVLYALIGSFLMLILKDKKKNGRS' A
#
# COMPACT_ATOMS: atom_id res chain seq x y z
N MET A 1 9.20 -32.43 18.81
CA MET A 1 9.96 -31.16 18.81
C MET A 1 9.50 -30.36 20.01
N LYS A 2 10.42 -29.88 20.86
CA LYS A 2 10.09 -29.28 22.17
C LYS A 2 9.21 -28.03 21.96
N PRO A 3 8.00 -27.94 22.55
CA PRO A 3 7.01 -26.88 22.26
C PRO A 3 7.52 -25.46 22.57
N THR A 4 8.56 -25.35 23.39
CA THR A 4 9.25 -24.10 23.73
C THR A 4 9.92 -23.44 22.53
N GLN A 5 10.37 -24.20 21.53
CA GLN A 5 11.03 -23.67 20.34
C GLN A 5 10.04 -22.98 19.38
N PHE A 6 8.80 -23.49 19.30
CA PHE A 6 7.74 -22.90 18.49
C PHE A 6 7.25 -21.57 19.09
N SER A 7 7.08 -21.53 20.41
CA SER A 7 6.72 -20.31 21.13
C SER A 7 7.81 -19.23 21.00
N GLY A 8 9.09 -19.60 21.09
CA GLY A 8 10.20 -18.67 20.86
C GLY A 8 10.24 -18.13 19.43
N PHE A 9 9.98 -18.97 18.43
CA PHE A 9 9.95 -18.55 17.02
C PHE A 9 8.80 -17.56 16.74
N LEU A 10 7.62 -17.80 17.31
CA LEU A 10 6.48 -16.87 17.21
C LEU A 10 6.75 -15.53 17.91
N LEU A 11 7.38 -15.57 19.09
CA LEU A 11 7.71 -14.36 19.85
C LEU A 11 8.71 -13.49 19.08
N VAL A 12 9.73 -14.10 18.48
CA VAL A 12 10.72 -13.40 17.66
C VAL A 12 10.08 -12.83 16.40
N ASN A 13 9.20 -13.58 15.73
CA ASN A 13 8.47 -13.07 14.55
C ASN A 13 7.58 -11.87 14.90
N LEU A 14 6.90 -11.92 16.04
CA LEU A 14 6.06 -10.83 16.54
C LEU A 14 6.90 -9.59 16.86
N LEU A 15 8.06 -9.76 17.50
CA LEU A 15 9.01 -8.68 17.78
C LEU A 15 9.53 -8.04 16.49
N VAL A 16 9.89 -8.85 15.50
CA VAL A 16 10.37 -8.36 14.20
C VAL A 16 9.28 -7.61 13.44
N CYS A 17 8.04 -8.12 13.42
CA CYS A 17 6.90 -7.41 12.84
C CYS A 17 6.61 -6.09 13.56
N LEU A 18 6.65 -6.05 14.88
CA LEU A 18 6.47 -4.82 15.67
C LEU A 18 7.59 -3.81 15.39
N LEU A 19 8.82 -4.27 15.28
CA LEU A 19 9.97 -3.40 15.03
C LEU A 19 9.93 -2.83 13.61
N ILE A 20 9.63 -3.66 12.61
CA ILE A 20 9.43 -3.23 11.22
C ILE A 20 8.23 -2.29 11.15
N GLY A 21 7.13 -2.62 11.83
CA GLY A 21 5.93 -1.78 11.89
C GLY A 21 6.21 -0.42 12.52
N TYR A 22 6.99 -0.37 13.60
CA TYR A 22 7.40 0.88 14.26
C TYR A 22 8.35 1.71 13.40
N TRP A 23 9.30 1.05 12.72
CA TRP A 23 10.22 1.72 11.81
C TRP A 23 9.49 2.26 10.57
N LEU A 24 8.53 1.49 10.05
CA LEU A 24 7.64 1.90 8.98
C LEU A 24 6.74 3.04 9.44
N ASP A 25 6.16 3.01 10.64
CA ASP A 25 5.34 4.11 11.18
C ASP A 25 6.19 5.40 11.35
N THR A 26 7.42 5.26 11.84
CA THR A 26 8.38 6.35 12.06
C THR A 26 8.88 6.97 10.75
N TRP A 27 9.20 6.16 9.74
CA TRP A 27 9.62 6.64 8.42
C TRP A 27 8.51 7.41 7.71
N PHE A 28 7.27 7.05 8.02
CA PHE A 28 6.19 7.25 7.10
C PHE A 28 5.20 8.28 7.61
N HIS A 29 5.20 8.64 8.92
CA HIS A 29 4.32 9.69 9.48
C HIS A 29 2.88 9.60 8.90
N THR A 30 2.42 8.38 8.59
CA THR A 30 1.47 8.15 7.48
C THR A 30 0.07 7.93 7.96
N LYS A 31 -0.64 9.05 8.01
CA LYS A 31 -2.05 9.05 7.65
C LYS A 31 -2.39 10.01 6.49
N PRO A 32 -1.66 11.11 6.20
CA PRO A 32 -2.05 11.97 5.09
C PRO A 32 -1.38 11.64 3.75
N ILE A 33 -0.08 11.30 3.69
CA ILE A 33 0.66 11.28 2.40
C ILE A 33 0.25 10.11 1.50
N PHE A 34 0.08 8.88 2.02
CA PHE A 34 -0.39 7.75 1.20
C PHE A 34 -1.77 7.99 0.62
N ILE A 35 -2.69 8.53 1.42
CA ILE A 35 -4.02 8.91 0.98
C ILE A 35 -3.93 9.99 -0.08
N VAL A 36 -3.09 11.01 0.10
CA VAL A 36 -2.87 12.05 -0.91
C VAL A 36 -2.31 11.47 -2.21
N VAL A 37 -1.32 10.58 -2.15
CA VAL A 37 -0.73 9.94 -3.33
C VAL A 37 -1.73 9.03 -4.04
N LEU A 38 -2.53 8.24 -3.30
CA LEU A 38 -3.57 7.39 -3.87
C LEU A 38 -4.71 8.21 -4.48
N VAL A 39 -5.13 9.29 -3.84
CA VAL A 39 -6.13 10.22 -4.37
C VAL A 39 -5.59 10.90 -5.64
N LEU A 40 -4.33 11.35 -5.63
CA LEU A 40 -3.70 11.92 -6.81
C LEU A 40 -3.62 10.90 -7.96
N TYR A 41 -3.25 9.66 -7.65
CA TYR A 41 -3.24 8.56 -8.61
C TYR A 41 -4.63 8.26 -9.18
N ALA A 42 -5.66 8.23 -8.33
CA ALA A 42 -7.05 8.01 -8.75
C ALA A 42 -7.59 9.16 -9.61
N LEU A 43 -7.24 10.41 -9.29
CA LEU A 43 -7.58 11.57 -10.09
C LEU A 43 -6.93 11.48 -11.48
N ILE A 44 -5.61 11.27 -11.55
CA ILE A 44 -4.88 11.15 -12.81
C ILE A 44 -5.41 9.97 -13.64
N GLY A 45 -5.65 8.82 -13.00
CA GLY A 45 -6.23 7.65 -13.65
C GLY A 45 -7.62 7.90 -14.21
N SER A 46 -8.47 8.65 -13.50
CA SER A 46 -9.81 9.02 -13.97
C SER A 46 -9.74 9.93 -15.20
N PHE A 47 -8.86 10.92 -15.21
CA PHE A 47 -8.63 11.78 -16.38
C PHE A 47 -8.08 10.99 -17.58
N LEU A 48 -7.09 10.11 -17.37
CA LEU A 48 -6.56 9.24 -18.41
C LEU A 48 -7.62 8.31 -18.99
N MET A 49 -8.42 7.68 -18.12
CA MET A 49 -9.51 6.80 -18.56
C MET A 49 -10.57 7.56 -19.35
N LEU A 50 -10.86 8.80 -18.99
CA LEU A 50 -11.80 9.67 -19.71
C LEU A 50 -11.26 10.05 -21.09
N ILE A 51 -9.99 10.46 -21.19
CA ILE A 51 -9.33 10.79 -22.46
C ILE A 51 -9.23 9.57 -23.37
N LEU A 52 -8.85 8.41 -22.84
CA LEU A 52 -8.77 7.15 -23.60
C LEU A 52 -10.15 6.68 -24.06
N LYS A 53 -11.18 6.86 -23.22
CA LYS A 53 -12.56 6.51 -23.57
C LYS A 53 -13.13 7.44 -24.64
N ASP A 54 -12.79 8.73 -24.59
CA ASP A 54 -13.15 9.71 -25.61
C ASP A 54 -12.47 9.38 -26.96
N LYS A 55 -11.15 9.10 -26.94
CA LYS A 55 -10.42 8.64 -28.14
C LYS A 55 -11.00 7.37 -28.74
N LYS A 56 -11.40 6.40 -27.91
CA LYS A 56 -11.98 5.13 -28.35
C LYS A 56 -13.39 5.31 -28.94
N LYS A 57 -14.14 6.32 -28.48
CA LYS A 57 -15.47 6.66 -29.01
C LYS A 57 -15.37 7.39 -30.35
N ASN A 58 -14.37 8.26 -30.52
CA ASN A 58 -14.17 9.07 -31.73
C ASN A 58 -13.44 8.31 -32.87
N GLY A 59 -12.67 7.26 -32.57
CA GLY A 59 -12.01 6.40 -33.57
C GLY A 59 -12.87 5.25 -34.12
N ARG A 60 -14.18 5.26 -33.86
CA ARG A 60 -15.16 4.28 -34.34
C ARG A 60 -16.27 4.90 -35.20
N SER A 61 -16.02 6.10 -35.73
CA SER A 61 -16.90 6.74 -36.71
C SER A 61 -16.29 6.69 -38.11
#